data_AF-A0A5K1B490-F1
#
_entry.id   AF-A0A5K1B490-F1
#
_cell.length_a   1.000
_cell.length_b   1.000
_cell.length_c   1.000
_cell.angle_alpha   90.00
_cell.angle_beta   90.00
_cell.angle_gamma   90.00
#
_symmetry.space_group_name_H-M   'P 1'
#
loop_
_entity.id
_entity.type
_entity.pdbx_description
1 polymer ?
#
loop_
_entity_poly.entity_id
_entity_poly.type
_entity_poly.pdbx_seq_one_letter_code
_entity_poly.pdbx_strand_id
1 'polypeptide(L)' 'MELPILKFEEEIVETVRKNSVVVLIGETGSGKSTQLSQILHRHGYTKSRAIGITQPRRVAAVSVS' A
#
# COMPACT_ATOMS: atom_id res chain seq x y z
N MET A 1 9.28 4.52 -15.53
CA MET A 1 9.98 4.83 -14.27
C MET A 1 9.39 3.92 -13.21
N GLU A 2 10.22 3.05 -12.64
CA GLU A 2 9.79 2.08 -11.62
C GLU A 2 9.66 2.79 -10.26
N LEU A 3 8.51 2.69 -9.61
CA LEU A 3 8.31 3.31 -8.28
C LEU A 3 9.13 2.53 -7.23
N PRO A 4 9.87 3.21 -6.33
CA PRO A 4 10.77 2.56 -5.38
C PRO A 4 10.13 1.43 -4.55
N ILE A 5 8.86 1.59 -4.17
CA ILE A 5 8.11 0.60 -3.37
C ILE A 5 8.01 -0.78 -4.04
N LEU A 6 8.03 -0.87 -5.37
CA LEU A 6 7.89 -2.15 -6.08
C LEU A 6 9.07 -3.09 -5.83
N LYS A 7 10.26 -2.53 -5.55
CA LYS A 7 11.46 -3.31 -5.20
C LYS A 7 11.35 -4.01 -3.85
N PHE A 8 10.41 -3.60 -3.01
CA PHE A 8 10.20 -4.12 -1.66
C PHE A 8 8.87 -4.90 -1.54
N GLU A 9 8.22 -5.24 -2.65
CA GLU A 9 6.89 -5.87 -2.64
C GLU A 9 6.85 -7.14 -1.80
N GLU A 10 7.79 -8.06 -2.01
CA GLU A 10 7.83 -9.33 -1.27
C GLU A 10 8.06 -9.13 0.23
N GLU A 11 8.99 -8.23 0.59
CA GLU A 11 9.29 -7.88 1.99
C GLU A 11 8.08 -7.26 2.70
N ILE A 12 7.38 -6.35 2.02
CA ILE A 12 6.17 -5.70 2.55
C ILE A 12 5.09 -6.76 2.81
N VAL A 13 4.82 -7.62 1.84
CA VAL A 13 3.75 -8.63 1.94
C VAL A 13 4.05 -9.62 3.05
N GLU A 14 5.30 -10.05 3.17
CA GLU A 14 5.72 -10.99 4.21
C GLU A 14 5.66 -10.35 5.60
N THR A 15 6.06 -9.08 5.71
CA THR A 15 5.97 -8.33 6.96
C THR A 15 4.51 -8.14 7.40
N VAL A 16 3.61 -7.78 6.48
CA VAL A 16 2.17 -7.68 6.75
C VAL A 16 1.55 -9.04 7.11
N ARG A 17 2.02 -10.14 6.51
CA ARG A 17 1.55 -11.49 6.83
C ARG A 17 1.94 -11.91 8.25
N LYS A 18 3.14 -11.55 8.69
CA LYS A 18 3.69 -11.94 10.00
C LYS A 18 3.25 -11.04 11.16
N ASN A 19 2.81 -9.82 10.89
CA ASN A 19 2.55 -8.80 11.91
C ASN A 19 1.15 -8.22 11.78
N SER A 20 0.42 -8.12 12.90
CA SER A 20 -0.90 -7.48 12.92
C SER A 20 -0.85 -5.96 12.69
N VAL A 21 0.29 -5.32 12.96
CA VAL A 21 0.53 -3.89 12.75
C VAL A 21 1.90 -3.71 12.12
N VAL A 22 1.97 -2.90 11.06
CA VAL A 22 3.21 -2.59 10.33
C VAL A 22 3.33 -1.09 10.16
N VAL A 23 4.51 -0.54 10.45
CA VAL A 23 4.84 0.87 10.18
C VAL A 23 5.72 0.93 8.94
N LEU A 24 5.20 1.50 7.85
CA LEU A 24 5.93 1.66 6.59
C LEU A 24 6.41 3.11 6.46
N ILE A 25 7.72 3.30 6.38
CA ILE A 25 8.35 4.63 6.20
C ILE A 25 8.90 4.73 4.78
N GLY A 26 8.74 5.89 4.15
CA GLY A 26 9.38 6.22 2.89
C GLY A 26 9.07 7.64 2.47
N GLU A 27 9.86 8.21 1.58
CA GLU A 27 9.71 9.61 1.15
C GLU A 27 8.50 9.84 0.23
N THR A 28 7.98 11.06 0.16
CA THR A 28 6.92 11.42 -0.81
C THR A 28 7.40 11.13 -2.24
N GLY A 29 6.54 10.53 -3.07
CA GLY A 29 6.92 10.08 -4.41
C GLY A 29 7.43 8.63 -4.49
N SER A 30 7.66 7.96 -3.35
CA SER A 30 8.10 6.55 -3.34
C SER A 30 7.03 5.53 -3.77
N GLY A 31 5.77 5.97 -3.91
CA GLY A 31 4.64 5.12 -4.30
C GLY A 31 3.84 4.52 -3.13
N LYS A 32 4.10 4.91 -1.87
CA LYS A 32 3.39 4.37 -0.68
C LYS A 32 1.87 4.39 -0.81
N SER A 33 1.29 5.57 -1.01
CA SER A 33 -0.17 5.73 -1.02
C SER A 33 -0.84 5.24 -2.31
N THR A 34 -0.08 5.04 -3.39
CA THR A 34 -0.62 4.64 -4.70
C THR A 34 -0.44 3.14 -4.99
N GLN A 35 0.62 2.51 -4.47
CA GLN A 35 0.97 1.12 -4.80
C GLN A 35 0.71 0.13 -3.67
N LEU A 36 0.71 0.55 -2.39
CA LEU A 36 0.59 -0.39 -1.27
C LEU A 36 -0.71 -1.19 -1.31
N SER A 37 -1.84 -0.53 -1.61
CA SER A 37 -3.13 -1.20 -1.75
C SER A 37 -3.17 -2.14 -2.94
N GLN A 38 -2.53 -1.77 -4.06
CA GLN A 38 -2.44 -2.60 -5.27
C GLN A 38 -1.62 -3.87 -5.00
N ILE A 39 -0.50 -3.74 -4.28
CA ILE A 39 0.31 -4.86 -3.81
C ILE A 39 -0.57 -5.81 -2.96
N LEU A 40 -1.18 -5.30 -1.88
CA LEU A 40 -2.01 -6.12 -1.00
C LEU A 40 -3.21 -6.75 -1.74
N HIS A 41 -3.81 -6.04 -2.69
CA HIS A 41 -4.87 -6.56 -3.56
C HIS A 41 -4.40 -7.77 -4.37
N ARG A 42 -3.25 -7.65 -5.07
CA ARG A 42 -2.64 -8.75 -5.84
C ARG A 42 -2.34 -9.99 -4.98
N HIS A 43 -1.96 -9.78 -3.71
CA HIS A 43 -1.69 -10.85 -2.75
C HIS A 43 -2.95 -11.39 -2.05
N GLY A 44 -4.14 -11.00 -2.50
CA GLY A 44 -5.40 -11.64 -2.12
C GLY A 44 -6.06 -11.07 -0.86
N TYR A 45 -5.56 -9.95 -0.31
CA TYR A 45 -6.13 -9.34 0.89
C TYR A 45 -7.56 -8.79 0.68
N THR A 46 -8.01 -8.66 -0.57
CA THR A 46 -9.38 -8.26 -0.89
C THR A 46 -10.27 -9.39 -1.42
N LYS A 47 -9.84 -10.67 -1.33
CA LYS A 47 -10.64 -11.80 -1.85
C LYS A 47 -11.97 -11.96 -1.10
N SER A 48 -11.98 -11.65 0.19
CA SER A 48 -13.16 -11.79 1.07
C SER A 48 -13.43 -10.55 1.92
N ARG A 49 -12.60 -9.50 1.79
CA ARG A 49 -12.65 -8.26 2.59
C ARG A 49 -12.27 -7.07 1.72
N ALA A 50 -12.30 -5.86 2.29
CA ALA A 50 -11.85 -4.64 1.63
C ALA A 50 -10.57 -4.10 2.29
N ILE A 51 -9.74 -3.41 1.51
CA ILE A 51 -8.64 -2.59 2.04
C ILE A 51 -9.14 -1.15 2.17
N GLY A 52 -9.10 -0.61 3.38
CA GLY A 52 -9.39 0.80 3.63
C GLY A 52 -8.11 1.63 3.56
N ILE A 53 -8.12 2.71 2.77
CA ILE A 53 -7.04 3.70 2.73
C ILE A 53 -7.63 5.03 3.15
N THR A 54 -7.08 5.63 4.20
CA THR A 54 -7.49 6.96 4.65
C THR A 54 -6.51 8.01 4.12
N GLN A 55 -7.04 9.14 3.66
CA GLN A 55 -6.23 10.31 3.29
C GLN A 55 -6.63 11.49 4.16
N PRO A 56 -5.67 12.34 4.60
CA PRO A 56 -5.97 13.48 5.47
C PRO A 56 -6.81 14.56 4.77
N ARG A 57 -6.89 14.54 3.43
CA ARG A 57 -7.65 15.50 2.64
C ARG A 57 -8.59 14.78 1.69
N ARG A 58 -9.83 15.26 1.59
CA ARG A 58 -10.84 14.72 0.66
C ARG A 58 -10.34 14.71 -0.79
N VAL A 59 -9.68 15.79 -1.23
CA VAL A 59 -9.11 15.87 -2.60
C VAL A 59 -8.12 14.75 -2.87
N ALA A 60 -7.29 14.37 -1.90
CA ALA A 60 -6.36 13.26 -2.06
C ALA A 60 -7.09 11.91 -2.09
N ALA A 61 -8.20 11.75 -1.38
CA ALA A 61 -9.00 10.52 -1.46
C ALA A 61 -9.70 10.33 -2.81
N VAL A 62 -10.13 11.40 -3.47
CA VAL A 62 -10.86 11.33 -4.76
C VAL A 62 -9.95 11.36 -5.99
N SER A 63 -8.74 11.90 -5.86
CA SER A 63 -7.82 12.08 -7.00
C SER A 63 -6.72 11.02 -7.09
N VAL A 64 -6.61 10.13 -6.11
CA VAL A 64 -5.68 8.98 -6.19
C VAL A 64 -6.28 7.94 -7.12
N SER A 65 -5.77 7.90 -8.35
CA SER A 65 -6.07 6.92 -9.39
C SER A 65 -4.91 5.96 -9.60
#